data_AF-A0A318K045-F1
#
_entry.id   AF-A0A318K045-F1
#
_cell.length_a   1.000
_cell.length_b   1.000
_cell.length_c   1.000
_cell.angle_alpha   90.00
_cell.angle_beta   90.00
_cell.angle_gamma   90.00
#
_symmetry.space_group_name_H-M   'P 1'
#
loop_
_entity.id
_entity.type
_entity.pdbx_description
1 polymer ?
#
loop_
_entity_poly.entity_id
_entity_poly.type
_entity_poly.pdbx_seq_one_letter_code
_entity_poly.pdbx_strand_id
1 'polypeptide(L)'
;MSTENPTPDMDLDDPFIARYATKVPDEREVLMRADFARMHDVLANMDKLEVGDEFDRLVGQADEIDLRWLDADTADERAAWAYLSDAHDDWKSAPATMARFHDQIGHDRAGGWDPLTPMEWRSQLQARELTGHGAWTAERDTGQVRAPLPGHAFAGLVTGRDSEREVER
;
A
#
# COMPACT_ATOMS: atom_id res chain seq x y z
N MET A 1 28.07 17.60 14.33
CA MET A 1 27.25 18.18 13.24
C MET A 1 26.01 17.31 13.16
N SER A 2 24.86 17.83 13.58
CA SER A 2 23.60 17.09 13.52
C SER A 2 23.12 17.13 12.07
N THR A 3 23.11 15.98 11.41
CA THR A 3 22.38 15.78 10.16
C THR A 3 20.92 15.60 10.56
N GLU A 4 20.19 16.70 10.72
CA GLU A 4 18.74 16.64 10.68
C GLU A 4 18.39 16.18 9.26
N ASN A 5 18.07 14.88 9.10
CA ASN A 5 17.41 14.41 7.89
C ASN A 5 16.10 15.19 7.80
N PRO A 6 15.89 16.02 6.77
CA PRO A 6 14.64 16.75 6.64
C PRO A 6 13.51 15.73 6.59
N THR A 7 12.56 15.86 7.52
CA THR A 7 11.33 15.07 7.48
C THR A 7 10.72 15.23 6.08
N PRO A 8 10.36 14.13 5.41
CA PRO A 8 9.82 14.21 4.07
C PRO A 8 8.55 15.08 4.06
N ASP A 9 8.40 15.96 3.06
CA ASP A 9 7.21 16.82 2.96
C ASP A 9 5.98 15.99 2.58
N MET A 10 5.08 15.79 3.55
CA MET A 10 3.90 14.95 3.45
C MET A 10 2.67 15.80 3.12
N ASP A 11 2.63 16.36 1.90
CA ASP A 11 1.47 17.09 1.41
C ASP A 11 0.30 16.12 1.15
N LEU A 12 -0.65 16.05 2.09
CA LEU A 12 -1.81 15.17 1.98
C LEU A 12 -2.84 15.65 0.94
N ASP A 13 -2.70 16.87 0.40
CA ASP A 13 -3.49 17.30 -0.76
C ASP A 13 -2.95 16.69 -2.07
N ASP A 14 -1.74 16.14 -2.06
CA ASP A 14 -1.19 15.35 -3.15
C ASP A 14 -1.87 13.97 -3.22
N PRO A 15 -2.57 13.64 -4.33
CA PRO A 15 -3.33 12.40 -4.43
C PRO A 15 -2.45 11.13 -4.38
N PHE A 16 -1.18 11.21 -4.77
CA PHE A 16 -0.27 10.08 -4.70
C PHE A 16 0.17 9.82 -3.27
N ILE A 17 0.46 10.88 -2.49
CA ILE A 17 0.80 10.77 -1.06
C ILE A 17 -0.41 10.27 -0.27
N ALA A 18 -1.57 10.90 -0.47
CA ALA A 18 -2.82 10.53 0.22
C ALA A 18 -3.18 9.04 0.03
N ARG A 19 -2.93 8.48 -1.16
CA ARG A 19 -3.19 7.07 -1.48
C ARG A 19 -2.45 6.08 -0.56
N TYR A 20 -1.22 6.41 -0.15
CA TYR A 20 -0.38 5.51 0.62
C TYR A 20 -0.27 5.88 2.10
N ALA A 21 -0.54 7.14 2.47
CA ALA A 21 -0.48 7.62 3.86
C ALA A 21 -1.35 6.83 4.85
N THR A 22 -2.41 6.17 4.39
CA THR A 22 -3.28 5.32 5.22
C THR A 22 -2.90 3.84 5.24
N LYS A 23 -2.00 3.42 4.34
CA LYS A 23 -1.58 2.02 4.12
C LYS A 23 -0.21 1.73 4.75
N VAL A 24 0.59 2.77 4.98
CA VAL A 24 2.01 2.67 5.32
C VAL A 24 2.28 3.60 6.50
N PRO A 25 2.93 3.11 7.58
CA PRO A 25 3.18 3.91 8.78
C PRO A 25 4.38 4.85 8.66
N ASP A 26 5.34 4.54 7.79
CA ASP A 26 6.57 5.30 7.60
C ASP A 26 6.41 6.33 6.48
N GLU A 27 6.63 7.61 6.79
CA GLU A 27 6.45 8.73 5.85
C GLU A 27 7.41 8.65 4.66
N ARG A 28 8.64 8.17 4.87
CA ARG A 28 9.63 8.04 3.80
C ARG A 28 9.22 6.95 2.82
N GLU A 29 8.72 5.82 3.32
CA GLU A 29 8.11 4.79 2.49
C GLU A 29 6.86 5.31 1.77
N VAL A 30 6.01 6.12 2.40
CA VAL A 30 4.86 6.74 1.72
C VAL A 30 5.32 7.54 0.50
N LEU A 31 6.34 8.38 0.65
CA LEU A 31 6.88 9.14 -0.48
C LEU A 31 7.43 8.23 -1.58
N MET A 32 8.20 7.19 -1.22
CA MET A 32 8.72 6.23 -2.19
C MET A 32 7.61 5.63 -3.02
N ARG A 33 6.52 5.20 -2.37
CA ARG A 33 5.40 4.57 -3.04
C ARG A 33 4.59 5.56 -3.89
N ALA A 34 4.43 6.79 -3.41
CA ALA A 34 3.78 7.87 -4.13
C ALA A 34 4.55 8.24 -5.40
N ASP A 35 5.87 8.40 -5.30
CA ASP A 35 6.78 8.67 -6.40
C ASP A 35 6.75 7.54 -7.44
N PHE A 36 6.81 6.27 -7.02
CA PHE A 36 6.71 5.13 -7.92
C PHE A 36 5.38 5.13 -8.69
N ALA A 37 4.27 5.38 -8.00
CA ALA A 37 2.96 5.46 -8.64
C ALA A 37 2.85 6.64 -9.62
N ARG A 38 3.46 7.79 -9.29
CA ARG A 38 3.50 8.97 -10.16
C ARG A 38 4.30 8.71 -11.43
N MET A 39 5.49 8.14 -11.29
CA MET A 39 6.33 7.74 -12.42
C MET A 39 5.56 6.83 -13.36
N HIS A 40 4.91 5.78 -12.85
CA HIS A 40 4.14 4.86 -13.68
C HIS A 40 2.86 5.45 -14.27
N ASP A 41 2.20 6.40 -13.59
CA ASP A 41 1.07 7.14 -14.17
C ASP A 41 1.50 7.98 -15.37
N VAL A 42 2.66 8.66 -15.28
CA VAL A 42 3.25 9.36 -16.43
C VAL A 42 3.52 8.38 -17.56
N LEU A 43 4.28 7.32 -17.30
CA LEU A 43 4.67 6.32 -18.31
C LEU A 43 3.46 5.66 -18.99
N ALA A 44 2.39 5.37 -18.24
CA ALA A 44 1.17 4.76 -18.75
C ALA A 44 0.32 5.69 -19.63
N ASN A 45 0.56 7.00 -19.59
CA ASN A 45 -0.14 8.00 -20.39
C ASN A 45 0.73 8.58 -21.53
N MET A 46 2.00 8.18 -21.64
CA MET A 46 2.92 8.69 -22.66
C MET A 46 2.48 8.39 -24.09
N ASP A 47 1.79 7.27 -24.33
CA ASP A 47 1.29 6.87 -25.65
C ASP A 47 0.22 7.83 -26.21
N LYS A 48 -0.38 8.65 -25.34
CA LYS A 48 -1.39 9.66 -25.69
C LYS A 48 -0.80 11.03 -25.98
N LEU A 49 0.50 11.22 -25.73
CA LEU A 49 1.17 12.51 -25.89
C LEU A 49 1.84 12.59 -27.26
N GLU A 50 1.76 13.76 -27.89
CA GLU A 50 2.61 14.05 -29.04
C GLU A 50 4.06 14.27 -28.56
N VAL A 51 5.02 13.75 -29.32
CA VAL A 51 6.44 13.98 -29.03
C VAL A 51 6.76 15.47 -29.18
N GLY A 52 7.36 16.06 -28.15
CA GLY A 52 7.71 17.47 -28.06
C GLY A 52 8.03 17.88 -26.62
N ASP A 53 8.07 19.18 -26.35
CA ASP A 53 8.53 19.72 -25.06
C ASP A 53 7.76 19.16 -23.84
N GLU A 54 6.46 18.90 -23.98
CA GLU A 54 5.66 18.32 -22.91
C GLU A 54 6.03 16.85 -22.64
N PHE A 55 6.24 16.07 -23.69
CA PHE A 55 6.72 14.69 -23.59
C PHE A 55 8.09 14.64 -22.93
N ASP A 56 9.04 15.45 -23.39
CA ASP A 56 10.41 15.49 -22.86
C ASP A 56 10.43 15.91 -21.39
N ARG A 57 9.60 16.90 -21.01
CA ARG A 57 9.44 17.31 -19.62
C ARG A 57 8.92 16.19 -18.74
N LEU A 58 7.90 15.46 -19.18
CA LEU A 58 7.29 14.37 -18.39
C LEU A 58 8.23 13.17 -18.26
N VAL A 59 8.96 12.81 -19.32
CA VAL A 59 10.02 11.79 -19.26
C VAL A 59 11.12 12.21 -18.30
N GLY A 60 11.60 13.46 -18.39
CA GLY A 60 12.60 13.97 -17.45
C GLY A 60 12.12 13.91 -16.00
N GLN A 61 10.85 14.20 -15.74
CA GLN A 61 10.27 14.06 -14.40
C GLN A 61 10.22 12.61 -13.89
N ALA A 62 9.90 11.65 -14.76
CA ALA A 62 9.93 10.24 -14.43
C ALA A 62 11.36 9.78 -14.11
N ASP A 63 12.33 10.16 -14.94
CA ASP A 63 13.75 9.83 -14.75
C ASP A 63 14.32 10.47 -13.46
N GLU A 64 13.96 11.71 -13.15
CA GLU A 64 14.37 12.38 -11.90
C GLU A 64 13.85 11.66 -10.66
N ILE A 65 12.63 11.11 -10.73
CA ILE A 65 12.06 10.30 -9.66
C ILE A 65 12.83 8.98 -9.52
N ASP A 66 13.07 8.28 -10.62
CA ASP A 66 13.77 7.00 -10.61
C ASP A 66 15.19 7.15 -10.05
N LEU A 67 15.94 8.15 -10.56
CA LEU A 67 17.28 8.46 -10.11
C LEU A 67 17.34 8.84 -8.63
N ARG A 68 16.35 9.58 -8.10
CA ARG A 68 16.28 9.93 -6.67
C ARG A 68 16.32 8.70 -5.77
N TRP A 69 15.63 7.64 -6.15
CA TRP A 69 15.52 6.43 -5.35
C TRP A 69 16.61 5.41 -5.65
N LEU A 70 17.09 5.35 -6.89
CA LEU A 70 18.27 4.57 -7.26
C LEU A 70 19.56 5.11 -6.62
N ASP A 71 19.68 6.43 -6.46
CA ASP A 71 20.80 7.10 -5.83
C ASP A 71 20.51 7.53 -4.37
N ALA A 72 19.43 7.03 -3.77
CA ALA A 72 19.07 7.35 -2.38
C ALA A 72 20.24 7.10 -1.43
N ASP A 73 20.37 7.87 -0.35
CA ASP A 73 21.55 7.81 0.53
C ASP A 73 21.73 6.44 1.19
N THR A 74 20.62 5.79 1.56
CA THR A 74 20.66 4.50 2.27
C THR A 74 20.56 3.32 1.31
N ALA A 75 21.29 2.24 1.64
CA ALA A 75 21.20 1.00 0.87
C ALA A 75 19.80 0.37 0.92
N ASP A 76 19.09 0.55 2.04
CA ASP A 76 17.75 -0.01 2.26
C ASP A 76 16.71 0.67 1.36
N GLU A 77 16.77 2.00 1.18
CA GLU A 77 15.89 2.72 0.25
C GLU A 77 16.13 2.29 -1.21
N ARG A 78 17.40 2.21 -1.62
CA ARG A 78 17.77 1.73 -2.97
C ARG A 78 17.26 0.31 -3.21
N ALA A 79 17.44 -0.58 -2.23
CA ALA A 79 16.98 -1.96 -2.32
C ALA A 79 15.44 -2.06 -2.34
N ALA A 80 14.74 -1.25 -1.54
CA ALA A 80 13.28 -1.20 -1.53
C ALA A 80 12.70 -0.71 -2.86
N TRP A 81 13.32 0.30 -3.47
CA TRP A 81 12.96 0.80 -4.80
C TRP A 81 13.19 -0.24 -5.88
N ALA A 82 14.38 -0.84 -5.92
CA ALA A 82 14.72 -1.88 -6.88
C ALA A 82 13.76 -3.08 -6.79
N TYR A 83 13.48 -3.54 -5.56
CA TYR A 83 12.51 -4.63 -5.35
C TYR A 83 11.10 -4.27 -5.85
N LEU A 84 10.63 -3.04 -5.59
CA LEU A 84 9.32 -2.59 -6.07
C LEU A 84 9.27 -2.54 -7.61
N SER A 85 10.34 -2.09 -8.27
CA SER A 85 10.48 -2.09 -9.72
C SER A 85 10.41 -3.51 -10.30
N ASP A 86 11.22 -4.44 -9.75
CA ASP A 86 11.22 -5.84 -10.17
C ASP A 86 9.85 -6.49 -9.98
N ALA A 87 9.22 -6.29 -8.81
CA ALA A 87 7.88 -6.81 -8.54
C ALA A 87 6.84 -6.26 -9.53
N HIS A 88 6.91 -4.97 -9.87
CA HIS A 88 6.03 -4.36 -10.86
C HIS A 88 6.20 -4.99 -12.24
N ASP A 89 7.44 -5.17 -12.70
CA ASP A 89 7.74 -5.78 -13.98
C ASP A 89 7.35 -7.26 -14.04
N ASP A 90 7.52 -8.00 -12.94
CA ASP A 90 7.05 -9.38 -12.81
C ASP A 90 5.52 -9.48 -12.88
N TRP A 91 4.80 -8.60 -12.20
CA TRP A 91 3.34 -8.55 -12.28
C TRP A 91 2.85 -8.22 -13.69
N LYS A 92 3.53 -7.30 -14.38
CA LYS A 92 3.21 -6.91 -15.75
C LYS A 92 3.51 -8.03 -16.75
N SER A 93 4.62 -8.75 -16.58
CA SER A 93 5.10 -9.75 -17.55
C SER A 93 4.59 -11.17 -17.29
N ALA A 94 4.33 -11.54 -16.03
CA ALA A 94 3.97 -12.89 -15.60
C ALA A 94 2.84 -12.91 -14.54
N PRO A 95 1.67 -12.28 -14.79
CA PRO A 95 0.64 -12.07 -13.77
C PRO A 95 0.06 -13.36 -13.17
N ALA A 96 -0.03 -14.45 -13.95
CA ALA A 96 -0.52 -15.73 -13.46
C ALA A 96 0.48 -16.42 -12.51
N THR A 97 1.77 -16.17 -12.68
CA THR A 97 2.81 -16.65 -11.75
C THR A 97 2.77 -15.81 -10.48
N MET A 98 2.69 -14.50 -10.62
CA MET A 98 2.65 -13.59 -9.47
C MET A 98 1.39 -13.73 -8.63
N ALA A 99 0.23 -14.02 -9.24
CA ALA A 99 -0.99 -14.36 -8.51
C ALA A 99 -0.80 -15.60 -7.62
N ARG A 100 -0.20 -16.68 -8.16
CA ARG A 100 0.09 -17.89 -7.39
C ARG A 100 1.10 -17.63 -6.27
N PHE A 101 2.12 -16.81 -6.53
CA PHE A 101 3.10 -16.41 -5.54
C PHE A 101 2.46 -15.59 -4.40
N HIS A 102 1.62 -14.61 -4.73
CA HIS A 102 0.87 -13.82 -3.76
C HIS A 102 -0.03 -14.70 -2.89
N ASP A 103 -0.77 -15.63 -3.50
CA ASP A 103 -1.65 -16.54 -2.77
C ASP A 103 -0.87 -17.48 -1.85
N GLN A 104 0.29 -17.98 -2.30
CA GLN A 104 1.19 -18.80 -1.48
C GLN A 104 1.70 -18.02 -0.26
N ILE A 105 2.16 -16.77 -0.46
CA ILE A 105 2.60 -15.93 0.66
C ILE A 105 1.45 -15.69 1.65
N GLY A 106 0.24 -15.42 1.16
CA GLY A 106 -0.94 -15.26 2.01
C GLY A 106 -1.23 -16.51 2.85
N HIS A 107 -1.10 -17.69 2.26
CA HIS A 107 -1.21 -18.97 2.96
C HIS A 107 -0.11 -19.15 4.01
N ASP A 108 1.15 -18.87 3.66
CA ASP A 108 2.30 -19.01 4.54
C ASP A 108 2.18 -18.10 5.77
N ARG A 109 1.79 -16.83 5.58
CA ARG A 109 1.55 -15.89 6.67
C ARG A 109 0.43 -16.32 7.60
N ALA A 110 -0.66 -16.86 7.05
CA ALA A 110 -1.74 -17.44 7.86
C ALA A 110 -1.27 -18.65 8.68
N GLY A 111 -0.26 -19.38 8.18
CA GLY A 111 0.44 -20.45 8.89
C GLY A 111 1.51 -19.97 9.89
N GLY A 112 1.75 -18.65 10.01
CA GLY A 112 2.73 -18.06 10.92
C GLY A 112 4.16 -17.99 10.38
N TRP A 113 4.37 -18.25 9.09
CA TRP A 113 5.66 -18.06 8.42
C TRP A 113 5.59 -16.87 7.46
N ASP A 114 6.48 -15.89 7.65
CA ASP A 114 6.55 -14.74 6.74
C ASP A 114 7.82 -14.82 5.88
N PRO A 115 7.69 -15.17 4.58
CA PRO A 115 8.83 -15.27 3.68
C PRO A 115 9.35 -13.91 3.18
N LEU A 116 8.61 -12.82 3.39
CA LEU A 116 8.99 -11.47 2.95
C LEU A 116 9.03 -10.50 4.12
N THR A 117 9.88 -9.50 4.04
CA THR A 117 9.81 -8.37 4.96
C THR A 117 8.50 -7.59 4.77
N PRO A 118 8.05 -6.79 5.76
CA PRO A 118 6.88 -5.94 5.60
C PRO A 118 6.97 -4.95 4.42
N MET A 119 8.19 -4.45 4.13
CA MET A 119 8.45 -3.55 2.99
C MET A 119 8.23 -4.27 1.66
N GLU A 120 8.84 -5.45 1.48
CA GLU A 120 8.71 -6.28 0.29
C GLU A 120 7.26 -6.71 0.05
N TRP A 121 6.54 -7.07 1.12
CA TRP A 121 5.12 -7.40 1.01
C TRP A 121 4.28 -6.24 0.49
N ARG A 122 4.46 -5.06 1.07
CA ARG A 122 3.76 -3.86 0.61
C ARG A 122 4.15 -3.50 -0.83
N SER A 123 5.39 -3.80 -1.26
CA SER A 123 5.80 -3.66 -2.66
C SER A 123 5.09 -4.64 -3.59
N GLN A 124 4.90 -5.89 -3.18
CA GLN A 124 4.07 -6.84 -3.93
C GLN A 124 2.61 -6.37 -4.05
N LEU A 125 2.03 -5.85 -2.95
CA LEU A 125 0.67 -5.31 -2.94
C LEU A 125 0.52 -4.09 -3.85
N GLN A 126 1.48 -3.17 -3.82
CA GLN A 126 1.49 -2.00 -4.70
C GLN A 126 1.66 -2.38 -6.17
N ALA A 127 2.64 -3.24 -6.49
CA ALA A 127 2.88 -3.72 -7.84
C ALA A 127 1.63 -4.36 -8.44
N ARG A 128 0.98 -5.24 -7.68
CA ARG A 128 -0.31 -5.86 -8.03
C ARG A 128 -1.41 -4.84 -8.28
N GLU A 129 -1.48 -3.78 -7.47
CA GLU A 129 -2.49 -2.73 -7.59
C GLU A 129 -2.28 -1.88 -8.86
N LEU A 130 -1.04 -1.43 -9.11
CA LEU A 130 -0.72 -0.58 -10.26
C LEU A 130 -0.85 -1.31 -11.59
N THR A 131 -0.60 -2.61 -11.61
CA THR A 131 -0.78 -3.47 -12.81
C THR A 131 -2.22 -3.95 -13.00
N GLY A 132 -3.16 -3.56 -12.13
CA GLY A 132 -4.58 -3.89 -12.28
C GLY A 132 -4.94 -5.33 -11.88
N HIS A 133 -4.05 -6.04 -11.19
CA HIS A 133 -4.27 -7.42 -10.75
C HIS A 133 -4.89 -7.54 -9.36
N GLY A 134 -5.25 -6.42 -8.76
CA GLY A 134 -6.24 -6.27 -7.68
C GLY A 134 -5.85 -5.21 -6.66
N ALA A 135 -6.83 -4.76 -5.88
CA ALA A 135 -6.64 -3.63 -4.97
C ALA A 135 -5.70 -3.96 -3.80
N TRP A 136 -4.86 -2.99 -3.42
CA TRP A 136 -4.21 -3.00 -2.11
C TRP A 136 -5.17 -2.38 -1.11
N THR A 137 -5.97 -3.22 -0.48
CA THR A 137 -6.79 -2.81 0.66
C THR A 137 -5.87 -2.59 1.85
N ALA A 138 -5.92 -1.41 2.46
CA ALA A 138 -5.37 -1.25 3.81
C ALA A 138 -6.08 -2.27 4.68
N GLU A 139 -5.38 -3.34 5.07
CA GLU A 139 -5.87 -4.19 6.14
C GLU A 139 -6.03 -3.25 7.32
N ARG A 140 -7.26 -3.09 7.83
CA ARG A 140 -7.40 -2.70 9.23
C ARG A 140 -6.59 -3.76 9.95
N ASP A 141 -5.48 -3.37 10.55
CA ASP A 141 -4.70 -4.23 11.41
C ASP A 141 -5.63 -4.82 12.48
N THR A 142 -6.24 -5.96 12.18
CA THR A 142 -7.03 -6.75 13.12
C THR A 142 -6.13 -7.62 13.98
N GLY A 143 -4.80 -7.43 13.90
CA GLY A 143 -3.81 -8.00 14.80
C GLY A 143 -3.65 -7.22 16.10
N GLN A 144 -4.08 -5.96 16.16
CA GLN A 144 -4.21 -5.23 17.42
C GLN A 144 -5.64 -5.36 17.95
N VAL A 145 -5.82 -6.25 18.92
CA VAL A 145 -7.03 -6.31 19.76
C VAL A 145 -7.19 -4.94 20.43
N ARG A 146 -7.89 -4.02 19.77
CA ARG A 146 -8.53 -2.90 20.45
C ARG A 146 -9.62 -3.53 21.30
N ALA A 147 -9.35 -3.65 22.60
CA ALA A 147 -10.36 -3.99 23.59
C ALA A 147 -11.64 -3.19 23.31
N PRO A 148 -12.83 -3.80 23.36
CA PRO A 148 -14.06 -3.04 23.22
C PRO A 148 -14.07 -1.96 24.31
N LEU A 149 -14.22 -0.70 23.88
CA LEU A 149 -14.45 0.41 24.79
C LEU A 149 -15.56 0.00 25.77
N PRO A 150 -15.37 0.11 27.09
CA PRO A 150 -16.43 -0.14 28.06
C PRO A 150 -17.51 0.95 27.91
N GLY A 151 -18.45 0.71 27.01
CA GLY A 151 -19.59 1.58 26.76
C GLY A 151 -20.68 1.38 27.80
N HIS A 152 -20.47 1.90 29.01
CA HIS A 152 -21.60 2.30 29.85
C HIS A 152 -22.25 3.53 29.23
N ALA A 153 -23.22 3.36 28.34
CA ALA A 153 -24.37 4.25 28.17
C ALA A 153 -25.20 3.85 26.94
N PHE A 154 -26.11 2.89 27.09
CA PHE A 154 -27.48 3.05 26.62
C PHE A 154 -28.39 2.38 27.64
N ALA A 155 -28.80 3.19 28.62
CA ALA A 155 -29.94 2.89 29.45
C ALA A 155 -31.21 3.09 28.62
N GLY A 156 -32.16 2.17 28.77
CA GLY A 156 -33.58 2.42 28.51
C GLY A 156 -34.18 1.74 27.29
N LEU A 157 -34.59 0.48 27.44
CA LEU A 157 -35.97 0.13 27.07
C LEU A 157 -36.49 -1.02 27.94
N VAL A 158 -37.34 -0.64 28.90
CA VAL A 158 -38.24 -1.52 29.63
C VAL A 158 -39.48 -1.75 28.75
N THR A 159 -39.80 -3.02 28.45
CA THR A 159 -41.12 -3.70 28.55
C THR A 159 -41.28 -4.81 27.51
N GLY A 160 -41.92 -5.91 27.92
CA GLY A 160 -42.44 -6.94 27.03
C GLY A 160 -41.82 -8.33 27.22
N ARG A 161 -42.05 -8.96 28.38
CA ARG A 161 -41.79 -10.38 28.60
C ARG A 161 -43.10 -11.14 28.43
N ASP A 162 -43.41 -11.53 27.20
CA ASP A 162 -44.43 -12.56 26.92
C ASP A 162 -43.74 -13.71 26.19
N SER A 163 -43.69 -14.85 26.87
CA SER A 163 -43.50 -16.17 26.26
C SER A 163 -44.07 -17.19 27.24
N GLU A 164 -45.37 -17.44 27.04
CA GLU A 164 -46.00 -18.75 27.03
C GLU A 164 -45.09 -19.93 27.39
N ARG A 165 -45.49 -20.66 28.44
CA ARG A 165 -45.36 -22.13 28.45
C ARG A 165 -46.59 -22.72 29.12
N GLU A 166 -47.63 -22.88 28.33
CA GLU A 166 -48.54 -24.01 28.44
C GLU A 166 -47.75 -25.26 28.01
N VAL A 167 -47.46 -26.17 28.94
CA VAL A 167 -47.26 -27.58 28.62
C VAL A 167 -48.08 -28.38 29.62
N GLU A 168 -49.18 -28.86 29.08
CA GLU A 168 -50.14 -29.84 29.56
C GLU A 168 -49.46 -31.11 30.12
N ARG A 169 -49.75 -31.44 31.39
CA ARG A 169 -50.17 -32.76 31.90
C ARG A 169 -50.48 -32.74 33.39
#